data_AF-A0A353BXX5-F1
#
_entry.id   AF-A0A353BXX5-F1
#
_cell.length_a   1.000
_cell.length_b   1.000
_cell.length_c   1.000
_cell.angle_alpha   90.00
_cell.angle_beta   90.00
_cell.angle_gamma   90.00
#
_symmetry.space_group_name_H-M   'P 1'
#
loop_
_entity.id
_entity.type
_entity.pdbx_description
1 polymer ?
#
loop_
_entity_poly.entity_id
_entity_poly.type
_entity_poly.pdbx_seq_one_letter_code
_entity_poly.pdbx_strand_id
1 'polypeptide(L)'
;MEKYYDVMYREDYDWWTFACTFNTLRERIEELQKYEFSGEDDLGVTVESNGDRVIVAIYCRIDASFTDGSYDEYDEDENEEDYEDEEEDGENGREKGMELVAEDELLNLLVQVRRQLIDGDCRTLYAVWEKYGDFDDEKDKVEISIPADKNAGKNIVEQFKNMLD
;
A
#
# COMPACT_ATOMS: atom_id res chain seq x y z
N MET A 1 20.13 -6.08 2.34
CA MET A 1 18.70 -6.06 1.97
C MET A 1 17.84 -5.61 3.16
N GLU A 2 18.00 -4.39 3.66
CA GLU A 2 17.42 -3.96 4.96
C GLU A 2 16.27 -2.95 4.86
N LYS A 3 15.84 -2.55 3.65
CA LYS A 3 15.05 -1.31 3.47
C LYS A 3 13.56 -1.46 3.12
N TYR A 4 12.97 -2.66 3.08
CA TYR A 4 11.61 -2.85 2.55
C TYR A 4 10.65 -3.70 3.42
N TYR A 5 10.70 -3.60 4.75
CA TYR A 5 9.72 -4.30 5.62
C TYR A 5 8.49 -3.49 6.01
N ASP A 6 8.45 -2.20 5.65
CA ASP A 6 7.41 -1.28 6.11
C ASP A 6 6.31 -1.01 5.09
N VAL A 7 6.50 -1.39 3.83
CA VAL A 7 5.51 -1.32 2.76
C VAL A 7 5.70 -2.54 1.87
N MET A 8 4.60 -3.24 1.56
CA MET A 8 4.59 -4.35 0.62
C MET A 8 3.24 -4.45 -0.07
N TYR A 9 3.24 -5.14 -1.20
CA TYR A 9 2.02 -5.57 -1.85
C TYR A 9 2.11 -7.03 -2.28
N ARG A 10 0.96 -7.65 -2.49
CA ARG A 10 0.82 -9.00 -3.05
C ARG A 10 -0.40 -9.04 -3.96
N GLU A 11 -0.26 -9.69 -5.10
CA GLU A 11 -1.35 -10.04 -6.01
C GLU A 11 -1.76 -11.52 -5.82
N ASP A 12 -3.05 -11.80 -5.95
CA ASP A 12 -3.65 -13.14 -5.95
C ASP A 12 -4.91 -13.13 -6.85
N TYR A 13 -4.78 -13.55 -8.12
CA TYR A 13 -5.87 -13.64 -9.11
C TYR A 13 -6.71 -12.35 -9.28
N ASP A 14 -6.08 -11.20 -9.55
CA ASP A 14 -6.71 -9.85 -9.63
C ASP A 14 -7.07 -9.21 -8.28
N TRP A 15 -6.93 -9.91 -7.15
CA TRP A 15 -7.00 -9.31 -5.81
C TRP A 15 -5.61 -8.85 -5.36
N TRP A 16 -5.56 -7.63 -4.84
CA TRP A 16 -4.35 -6.98 -4.37
C TRP A 16 -4.46 -6.70 -2.87
N THR A 17 -3.40 -7.05 -2.14
CA THR A 17 -3.21 -6.68 -0.75
C THR A 17 -2.08 -5.68 -0.64
N PHE A 18 -2.35 -4.48 -0.16
CA PHE A 18 -1.33 -3.48 0.18
C PHE A 18 -1.17 -3.41 1.68
N ALA A 19 0.03 -3.67 2.20
CA ALA A 19 0.31 -3.57 3.62
C ALA A 19 1.34 -2.49 3.90
N CYS A 20 1.01 -1.59 4.82
CA CYS A 20 1.89 -0.54 5.32
C CYS A 20 2.04 -0.69 6.83
N THR A 21 3.28 -0.63 7.33
CA THR A 21 3.56 -0.72 8.77
C THR A 21 4.40 0.46 9.24
N PHE A 22 4.06 1.04 10.39
CA PHE A 22 4.76 2.18 10.97
C PHE A 22 4.51 2.27 12.47
N ASN A 23 5.37 3.01 13.18
CA ASN A 23 5.16 3.29 14.61
C ASN A 23 4.34 4.58 14.76
N THR A 24 3.37 4.58 15.67
CA THR A 24 2.55 5.76 15.97
C THR A 24 2.01 5.73 17.41
N LEU A 25 1.39 6.83 17.84
CA LEU A 25 0.76 6.93 19.16
C LEU A 25 -0.58 6.18 19.18
N ARG A 26 -0.96 5.63 20.34
CA ARG A 26 -2.22 4.88 20.49
C ARG A 26 -3.47 5.65 20.05
N GLU A 27 -3.53 6.95 20.32
CA GLU A 27 -4.62 7.82 19.86
C GLU A 27 -4.76 7.82 18.32
N ARG A 28 -3.65 7.72 17.60
CA ARG A 28 -3.63 7.67 16.14
C ARG A 28 -4.04 6.30 15.60
N ILE A 29 -3.72 5.23 16.33
CA ILE A 29 -4.22 3.89 16.02
C ILE A 29 -5.75 3.87 16.11
N GLU A 30 -6.31 4.42 17.19
CA GLU A 30 -7.77 4.54 17.37
C GLU A 30 -8.43 5.41 16.29
N GLU A 31 -7.74 6.43 15.75
CA GLU A 31 -8.22 7.20 14.60
C GLU A 31 -8.21 6.38 13.30
N LEU A 32 -7.16 5.59 13.05
CA LEU A 32 -7.07 4.74 11.86
C LEU A 32 -8.13 3.64 11.87
N GLN A 33 -8.41 3.04 13.03
CA GLN A 33 -9.43 2.00 13.20
C GLN A 33 -10.85 2.46 12.84
N LYS A 34 -11.13 3.77 12.83
CA LYS A 34 -12.41 4.30 12.33
C LYS A 34 -12.60 4.13 10.82
N TYR A 35 -11.53 3.83 10.11
CA TYR A 35 -11.53 3.55 8.67
C TYR A 35 -11.47 2.05 8.37
N GLU A 36 -11.51 1.18 9.40
CA GLU A 36 -11.59 -0.27 9.22
C GLU A 36 -12.99 -0.67 8.77
N PHE A 37 -13.07 -1.44 7.69
CA PHE A 37 -14.31 -2.01 7.20
C PHE A 37 -14.00 -3.23 6.30
N SER A 38 -14.96 -4.16 6.27
CA SER A 38 -14.95 -5.28 5.33
C SER A 38 -16.08 -5.08 4.35
N GLY A 39 -15.73 -5.07 3.08
CA GLY A 39 -16.65 -4.94 1.97
C GLY A 39 -17.00 -6.24 1.28
N GLU A 40 -17.67 -6.15 0.13
CA GLU A 40 -17.93 -7.29 -0.75
C GLU A 40 -16.62 -7.89 -1.27
N ASP A 41 -16.63 -9.21 -1.51
CA ASP A 41 -15.47 -9.96 -1.98
C ASP A 41 -14.20 -9.77 -1.11
N ASP A 42 -14.38 -9.57 0.20
CA ASP A 42 -13.32 -9.33 1.19
C ASP A 42 -12.44 -8.09 0.89
N LEU A 43 -12.96 -7.13 0.10
CA LEU A 43 -12.30 -5.85 -0.21
C LEU A 43 -12.48 -4.87 0.95
N GLY A 44 -11.51 -3.99 1.23
CA GLY A 44 -11.64 -3.00 2.29
C GLY A 44 -10.33 -2.70 3.00
N VAL A 45 -10.42 -2.36 4.28
CA VAL A 45 -9.29 -1.90 5.09
C VAL A 45 -9.31 -2.60 6.44
N THR A 46 -8.14 -3.09 6.86
CA THR A 46 -7.91 -3.64 8.20
C THR A 46 -6.79 -2.90 8.90
N VAL A 47 -6.95 -2.66 10.21
CA VAL A 47 -5.98 -1.92 11.02
C VAL A 47 -5.62 -2.74 12.26
N GLU A 48 -4.47 -3.41 12.20
CA GLU A 48 -3.93 -4.17 13.31
C GLU A 48 -2.83 -3.39 14.05
N SER A 49 -2.59 -3.71 15.32
CA SER A 49 -1.48 -3.13 16.07
C SER A 49 -0.81 -4.11 17.01
N ASN A 50 0.50 -3.97 17.16
CA ASN A 50 1.31 -4.66 18.15
C ASN A 50 2.16 -3.64 18.91
N GLY A 51 1.67 -3.24 20.09
CA GLY A 51 2.23 -2.12 20.84
C GLY A 51 2.05 -0.82 20.06
N ASP A 52 3.15 -0.14 19.78
CA ASP A 52 3.15 1.14 19.06
C ASP A 52 3.26 0.96 17.54
N ARG A 53 3.43 -0.29 17.05
CA ARG A 53 3.54 -0.59 15.63
C ARG A 53 2.16 -0.92 15.07
N VAL A 54 1.69 -0.13 14.12
CA VAL A 54 0.43 -0.35 13.39
C VAL A 54 0.71 -1.00 12.04
N ILE A 55 -0.20 -1.86 11.61
CA ILE A 55 -0.26 -2.51 10.30
C ILE A 55 -1.59 -2.08 9.69
N VAL A 56 -1.53 -1.40 8.55
CA VAL A 56 -2.70 -1.06 7.76
C VAL A 56 -2.65 -1.91 6.50
N ALA A 57 -3.62 -2.81 6.32
CA ALA A 57 -3.74 -3.62 5.12
C ALA A 57 -5.00 -3.22 4.34
N ILE A 58 -4.83 -2.98 3.05
CA ILE A 58 -5.87 -2.60 2.09
C ILE A 58 -6.06 -3.76 1.12
N TYR A 59 -7.28 -4.28 1.04
CA TYR A 59 -7.68 -5.31 0.10
C TYR A 59 -8.47 -4.66 -1.02
N CYS A 60 -7.98 -4.76 -2.25
CA CYS A 60 -8.51 -4.01 -3.38
C CYS A 60 -8.32 -4.78 -4.69
N ARG A 61 -8.91 -4.23 -5.75
CA ARG A 61 -8.53 -4.55 -7.14
C ARG A 61 -7.89 -3.29 -7.73
N ILE A 62 -6.96 -3.47 -8.67
CA ILE A 62 -6.35 -2.34 -9.38
C ILE A 62 -6.57 -2.42 -10.88
N ASP A 63 -6.55 -1.27 -11.54
CA ASP A 63 -6.57 -1.17 -13.00
C ASP A 63 -5.30 -1.82 -13.58
N ALA A 64 -5.47 -2.66 -14.61
CA ALA A 64 -4.39 -3.39 -15.27
C ALA A 64 -3.33 -2.49 -15.93
N SER A 65 -3.61 -1.21 -16.16
CA SER A 65 -2.62 -0.22 -16.60
C SER A 65 -1.55 0.06 -15.55
N PHE A 66 -1.77 -0.28 -14.28
CA PHE A 66 -0.78 -0.18 -13.21
C PHE A 66 0.07 -1.46 -13.07
N THR A 67 -0.17 -2.49 -13.90
CA THR A 67 0.55 -3.77 -13.86
C THR A 67 1.35 -4.04 -15.14
N ASP A 68 1.58 -3.03 -15.99
CA ASP A 68 2.25 -3.13 -17.31
C ASP A 68 3.76 -3.39 -17.19
N GLY A 69 4.08 -4.54 -16.61
CA GLY A 69 5.41 -5.06 -16.33
C GLY A 69 5.32 -6.47 -15.77
N SER A 70 4.92 -7.44 -16.60
CA SER A 70 5.32 -8.88 -16.58
C SER A 70 4.26 -9.84 -17.13
N TYR A 71 3.81 -9.62 -18.37
CA TYR A 71 3.55 -10.74 -19.27
C TYR A 71 4.34 -10.51 -20.56
N ASP A 72 5.64 -10.27 -20.42
CA ASP A 72 6.56 -10.69 -21.46
C ASP A 72 6.48 -12.22 -21.44
N GLU A 73 5.70 -12.71 -22.41
CA GLU A 73 6.02 -13.84 -23.27
C GLU A 73 6.85 -14.93 -22.58
N TYR A 74 6.24 -16.09 -22.35
CA TYR A 74 7.00 -17.32 -22.13
C TYR A 74 7.98 -17.49 -23.29
N ASP A 75 9.20 -16.96 -23.15
CA ASP A 75 10.36 -17.45 -23.87
C ASP A 75 10.62 -18.83 -23.26
N GLU A 76 10.02 -19.85 -23.90
CA GLU A 76 10.43 -21.23 -23.79
C GLU A 76 11.87 -21.33 -24.31
N ASP A 77 12.83 -20.89 -23.51
CA ASP A 77 14.23 -21.24 -23.67
C ASP A 77 14.94 -20.95 -22.35
N GLU A 78 15.18 -21.98 -21.54
CA GLU A 78 16.52 -22.55 -21.50
C GLU A 78 16.61 -23.71 -20.51
N ASN A 79 17.00 -24.84 -21.09
CA ASN A 79 17.67 -25.94 -20.44
C ASN A 79 19.06 -25.49 -19.92
N GLU A 80 19.53 -26.18 -18.88
CA GLU A 80 20.92 -26.27 -18.39
C GLU A 80 21.48 -25.19 -17.42
N GLU A 81 21.42 -25.58 -16.14
CA GLU A 81 22.51 -25.58 -15.13
C GLU A 81 23.85 -24.89 -15.51
N ASP A 82 24.33 -23.96 -14.65
CA ASP A 82 25.63 -24.15 -13.97
C ASP A 82 25.82 -23.19 -12.77
N TYR A 83 26.58 -23.65 -11.78
CA TYR A 83 26.95 -22.95 -10.54
C TYR A 83 28.16 -22.03 -10.75
N GLU A 84 28.30 -20.94 -9.99
CA GLU A 84 29.41 -20.72 -9.02
C GLU A 84 29.44 -19.30 -8.41
N ASP A 85 29.99 -19.30 -7.21
CA ASP A 85 30.15 -18.30 -6.16
C ASP A 85 31.26 -17.28 -6.47
N GLU A 86 31.19 -16.05 -5.94
CA GLU A 86 32.36 -15.28 -5.41
C GLU A 86 31.96 -13.89 -4.87
N GLU A 87 32.40 -13.63 -3.63
CA GLU A 87 32.25 -12.37 -2.90
C GLU A 87 33.23 -11.28 -3.36
N GLU A 88 32.86 -9.99 -3.29
CA GLU A 88 33.83 -8.97 -2.90
C GLU A 88 33.23 -7.69 -2.30
N ASP A 89 34.00 -7.17 -1.35
CA ASP A 89 33.82 -6.11 -0.36
C ASP A 89 33.86 -4.68 -0.97
N GLY A 90 33.28 -3.70 -0.29
CA GLY A 90 33.24 -2.32 -0.79
C GLY A 90 32.59 -1.28 0.12
N GLU A 91 33.21 -0.98 1.26
CA GLU A 91 32.95 0.23 2.06
C GLU A 91 33.17 1.53 1.24
N ASN A 92 32.17 2.42 1.18
CA ASN A 92 32.29 3.87 1.42
C ASN A 92 31.00 4.62 1.04
N GLY A 93 30.54 5.55 1.89
CA GLY A 93 29.70 6.67 1.42
C GLY A 93 28.64 7.17 2.40
N ARG A 94 28.93 8.27 3.08
CA ARG A 94 27.95 9.13 3.78
C ARG A 94 26.98 9.76 2.76
N GLU A 95 25.68 9.52 2.88
CA GLU A 95 24.62 10.33 2.22
C GLU A 95 23.40 10.38 3.16
N LYS A 96 23.04 11.48 3.84
CA LYS A 96 22.53 12.77 3.36
C LYS A 96 21.30 12.62 2.45
N GLY A 97 20.12 12.53 3.09
CA GLY A 97 18.82 12.80 2.46
C GLY A 97 18.49 11.92 1.26
N MET A 98 18.25 10.63 1.49
CA MET A 98 17.86 9.71 0.42
C MET A 98 16.41 9.95 0.01
N GLU A 99 16.25 10.72 -1.05
CA GLU A 99 15.08 10.69 -1.93
C GLU A 99 14.97 9.26 -2.48
N LEU A 100 14.07 8.48 -1.89
CA LEU A 100 13.84 7.09 -2.28
C LEU A 100 13.10 7.09 -3.61
N VAL A 101 13.81 6.79 -4.69
CA VAL A 101 13.23 6.44 -6.00
C VAL A 101 13.23 4.92 -6.05
N ALA A 102 12.13 4.26 -5.70
CA ALA A 102 11.96 2.86 -6.10
C ALA A 102 11.72 2.82 -7.62
N GLU A 103 12.23 1.83 -8.32
CA GLU A 103 11.95 1.65 -9.76
C GLU A 103 10.47 1.27 -10.01
N ASP A 104 9.78 0.86 -8.95
CA ASP A 104 8.39 0.45 -8.92
C ASP A 104 7.46 1.62 -8.55
N GLU A 105 6.66 2.07 -9.52
CA GLU A 105 5.72 3.18 -9.38
C GLU A 105 4.62 2.89 -8.34
N LEU A 106 4.15 1.65 -8.26
CA LEU A 106 3.14 1.22 -7.29
C LEU A 106 3.74 1.27 -5.88
N LEU A 107 4.93 0.70 -5.69
CA LEU A 107 5.61 0.74 -4.39
C LEU A 107 5.90 2.18 -3.94
N ASN A 108 6.29 3.06 -4.87
CA ASN A 108 6.46 4.50 -4.58
C ASN A 108 5.15 5.16 -4.14
N LEU A 109 4.03 4.85 -4.80
CA LEU A 109 2.72 5.34 -4.40
C LEU A 109 2.38 4.86 -2.98
N LEU A 110 2.58 3.58 -2.68
CA LEU A 110 2.31 3.02 -1.35
C LEU A 110 3.22 3.62 -0.26
N VAL A 111 4.49 3.91 -0.57
CA VAL A 111 5.39 4.65 0.34
C VAL A 111 4.86 6.06 0.63
N GLN A 112 4.29 6.74 -0.37
CA GLN A 112 3.68 8.05 -0.19
C GLN A 112 2.38 7.97 0.62
N VAL A 113 1.54 6.96 0.38
CA VAL A 113 0.35 6.67 1.19
C VAL A 113 0.74 6.43 2.65
N ARG A 114 1.76 5.61 2.92
CA ARG A 114 2.27 5.40 4.28
C ARG A 114 2.67 6.71 4.96
N ARG A 115 3.35 7.62 4.25
CA ARG A 115 3.70 8.94 4.80
C ARG A 115 2.46 9.77 5.13
N GLN A 116 1.44 9.77 4.27
CA GLN A 116 0.16 10.42 4.57
C GLN A 116 -0.48 9.87 5.83
N LEU A 117 -0.50 8.54 6.01
CA LEU A 117 -1.06 7.90 7.20
C LEU A 117 -0.28 8.25 8.48
N ILE A 118 1.05 8.35 8.41
CA ILE A 118 1.90 8.84 9.52
C ILE A 118 1.52 10.27 9.90
N ASP A 119 1.29 11.12 8.90
CA ASP A 119 0.83 12.51 9.09
C ASP A 119 -0.67 12.59 9.48
N GLY A 120 -1.36 11.44 9.55
CA GLY A 120 -2.80 11.25 9.80
C GLY A 120 -3.70 11.92 8.80
N ASP A 121 -3.28 11.89 7.55
CA ASP A 121 -4.11 12.09 6.39
C ASP A 121 -4.71 10.75 5.96
N CYS A 122 -5.92 10.45 6.45
CA CYS A 122 -6.64 9.20 6.15
C CYS A 122 -7.46 9.25 4.85
N ARG A 123 -7.27 10.26 3.98
CA ARG A 123 -8.04 10.40 2.74
C ARG A 123 -7.88 9.23 1.79
N THR A 124 -6.74 8.56 1.80
CA THR A 124 -6.54 7.34 1.02
C THR A 124 -7.39 6.19 1.54
N LEU A 125 -7.52 6.01 2.86
CA LEU A 125 -8.41 4.98 3.43
C LEU A 125 -9.88 5.32 3.16
N TYR A 126 -10.24 6.60 3.25
CA TYR A 126 -11.57 7.06 2.87
C TYR A 126 -11.88 6.81 1.38
N ALA A 127 -10.90 6.96 0.48
CA ALA A 127 -11.08 6.62 -0.93
C ALA A 127 -11.38 5.12 -1.15
N VAL A 128 -10.76 4.23 -0.37
CA VAL A 128 -11.08 2.79 -0.39
C VAL A 128 -12.53 2.57 0.06
N TRP A 129 -12.97 3.26 1.11
CA TRP A 129 -14.36 3.21 1.56
C TRP A 129 -15.35 3.78 0.54
N GLU A 130 -15.02 4.86 -0.15
CA GLU A 130 -15.87 5.38 -1.23
C GLU A 130 -16.05 4.37 -2.36
N LYS A 131 -15.03 3.53 -2.62
CA LYS A 131 -15.08 2.51 -3.68
C LYS A 131 -15.79 1.23 -3.23
N TYR A 132 -15.52 0.75 -2.03
CA TYR A 132 -15.94 -0.57 -1.57
C TYR A 132 -16.81 -0.56 -0.32
N GLY A 133 -17.16 0.59 0.26
CA GLY A 133 -17.83 0.67 1.57
C GLY A 133 -19.31 1.04 1.53
N ASP A 134 -19.82 1.54 0.40
CA ASP A 134 -21.23 1.94 0.25
C ASP A 134 -22.08 0.75 -0.22
N PHE A 135 -22.41 -0.14 0.70
CA PHE A 135 -23.35 -1.24 0.47
C PHE A 135 -24.80 -0.74 0.50
N ASP A 136 -25.63 -1.21 -0.43
CA ASP A 136 -27.07 -0.86 -0.48
C ASP A 136 -27.87 -1.36 0.75
N ASP A 137 -27.32 -2.30 1.53
CA ASP A 137 -28.00 -2.84 2.72
C ASP A 137 -27.72 -1.96 3.95
N GLU A 138 -28.72 -1.15 4.34
CA GLU A 138 -28.64 -0.21 5.47
C GLU A 138 -28.25 -0.85 6.81
N LYS A 139 -28.32 -2.18 6.92
CA LYS A 139 -28.00 -2.91 8.15
C LYS A 139 -26.50 -3.05 8.42
N ASP A 140 -25.68 -2.99 7.38
CA ASP A 140 -24.22 -3.20 7.47
C ASP A 140 -23.42 -1.95 7.06
N LYS A 141 -24.09 -0.79 6.92
CA LYS A 141 -23.43 0.48 6.64
C LYS A 141 -22.53 0.89 7.82
N VAL A 142 -21.22 0.83 7.57
CA VAL A 142 -20.22 1.40 8.48
C VAL A 142 -20.15 2.91 8.22
N GLU A 143 -20.56 3.72 9.19
CA GLU A 143 -20.39 5.18 9.15
C GLU A 143 -18.92 5.55 9.37
N ILE A 144 -18.20 5.84 8.29
CA ILE A 144 -16.80 6.29 8.35
C ILE A 144 -16.73 7.81 8.46
N SER A 145 -15.76 8.29 9.26
CA SER A 145 -15.50 9.72 9.41
C SER A 145 -14.95 10.31 8.11
N ILE A 146 -15.59 11.35 7.58
CA ILE A 146 -15.10 12.06 6.40
C ILE A 146 -13.85 12.88 6.80
N PRO A 147 -12.67 12.60 6.20
CA PRO A 147 -11.46 13.35 6.50
C PRO A 147 -11.54 14.78 5.95
N ALA A 148 -10.87 15.71 6.62
CA ALA A 148 -10.81 17.10 6.17
C ALA A 148 -10.10 17.22 4.82
N ASP A 149 -10.65 18.02 3.92
CA ASP A 149 -10.01 18.30 2.64
C ASP A 149 -8.73 19.15 2.85
N LYS A 150 -7.66 18.79 2.12
CA LYS A 150 -6.33 19.40 2.23
C LYS A 150 -5.69 19.50 0.84
N ASN A 151 -5.05 20.62 0.54
CA ASN A 151 -4.32 20.75 -0.73
C ASN A 151 -3.07 19.87 -0.79
N ALA A 152 -2.36 19.72 0.33
CA ALA A 152 -1.19 18.85 0.42
C ALA A 152 -1.60 17.38 0.23
N GLY A 153 -0.87 16.61 -0.59
CA GLY A 153 -1.12 15.17 -0.79
C GLY A 153 -2.37 14.84 -1.62
N LYS A 154 -3.05 15.82 -2.21
CA LYS A 154 -4.23 15.58 -3.06
C LYS A 154 -3.91 14.73 -4.28
N ASN A 155 -2.75 14.97 -4.90
CA ASN A 155 -2.26 14.18 -6.04
C ASN A 155 -2.07 12.70 -5.70
N ILE A 156 -1.62 12.39 -4.47
CA ILE A 156 -1.44 11.00 -4.01
C ILE A 156 -2.79 10.31 -3.92
N VAL A 157 -3.79 10.99 -3.33
CA VAL A 157 -5.16 10.47 -3.21
C VAL A 157 -5.78 10.27 -4.61
N GLU A 158 -5.58 11.20 -5.54
CA GLU A 158 -6.08 11.08 -6.91
C GLU A 158 -5.42 9.93 -7.67
N GLN A 159 -4.10 9.78 -7.59
CA GLN A 159 -3.38 8.65 -8.20
C GLN A 159 -3.87 7.32 -7.62
N PHE A 160 -4.02 7.25 -6.30
CA PHE A 160 -4.53 6.05 -5.63
C PHE A 160 -5.98 5.73 -6.04
N LYS A 161 -6.84 6.75 -6.18
CA LYS A 161 -8.22 6.56 -6.67
C LYS A 161 -8.24 6.02 -8.10
N ASN A 162 -7.45 6.61 -8.99
CA ASN A 162 -7.37 6.15 -10.38
C ASN A 162 -6.87 4.71 -10.49
N MET A 163 -6.02 4.29 -9.56
CA MET A 163 -5.54 2.90 -9.49
C MET A 163 -6.66 1.93 -9.06
N LEU A 164 -7.61 2.35 -8.22
CA LEU A 164 -8.74 1.52 -7.79
C LEU A 164 -9.87 1.44 -8.81
N ASP A 165 -9.83 2.22 -9.89
CA ASP A 165 -10.95 2.40 -10.82
C ASP A 165 -11.08 1.31 -11.87
#